data_AF-A0A7W7PXP6-F1
#
_entry.id   AF-A0A7W7PXP6-F1
#
_cell.length_a   1.000
_cell.length_b   1.000
_cell.length_c   1.000
_cell.angle_alpha   90.00
_cell.angle_beta   90.00
_cell.angle_gamma   90.00
#
_symmetry.space_group_name_H-M   'P 1'
#
loop_
_entity.id
_entity.type
_entity.pdbx_description
1 polymer ?
#
loop_
_entity_poly.entity_id
_entity_poly.type
_entity_poly.pdbx_seq_one_letter_code
_entity_poly.pdbx_strand_id
1 'polypeptide(L)'
;MTAGTDVPGSTQSLPLRLLTRERTSGAAVLGLTPRTVRNFSLLGVVWDDPAAGLHGRVQVRTRSAGTGTWSGWQDVETHNADHAADPGTAEDTSGRVHGATAPLWVGPSDAVEIRVRGESSPESGAGPGAGAAGARSGAGDGTPLPSGLRLELVDPGAAAPPPGGAVDEPRTGALSAEATAASAANAGLAPLGAAEIPPLTREQTRREFLARSGTDPADPADPADPADPADPADAAEQAEQQRAKPYIGPRPAIVTRRGWGANESLREKRFVYTGKVKAAFVHHTATGNNYTCAQAPSVIRGIYRYHVRSMGWRDIGYNFLVDKCGRIYEGRAGGVAKPVMGAHTLGFNSNSTGIAVIGSYGSRKPSSSAVKGIARLTAWKLGLHGMNPKGKTYLKSGGGNLYRKGKKVRLNVISGHRDGFNTACPGGKLYKKLGSARSTAARYQGR
;
A
#
# COMPACT_ATOMS: atom_id res chain seq x y z
N MET A 1 -37.16 3.57 3.61
CA MET A 1 -36.17 3.14 2.59
C MET A 1 -34.89 3.90 2.88
N THR A 2 -33.84 3.17 3.24
CA THR A 2 -32.68 3.65 4.02
C THR A 2 -31.66 4.41 3.18
N ALA A 3 -31.09 5.45 3.81
CA ALA A 3 -30.03 6.33 3.31
C ALA A 3 -28.91 5.60 2.55
N GLY A 4 -28.37 6.24 1.51
CA GLY A 4 -27.22 5.76 0.74
C GLY A 4 -25.93 5.73 1.57
N THR A 5 -25.79 4.67 2.37
CA THR A 5 -24.65 4.38 3.26
C THR A 5 -23.44 3.84 2.50
N ASP A 6 -22.25 3.94 3.12
CA ASP A 6 -21.03 3.21 2.78
C ASP A 6 -21.30 1.83 2.15
N VAL A 7 -20.49 1.40 1.17
CA VAL A 7 -20.69 0.07 0.56
C VAL A 7 -20.45 -1.01 1.62
N PRO A 8 -21.49 -1.77 2.04
CA PRO A 8 -21.32 -2.78 3.06
C PRO A 8 -20.56 -3.97 2.46
N GLY A 9 -19.60 -4.48 3.22
CA GLY A 9 -18.83 -5.68 2.91
C GLY A 9 -18.64 -6.48 4.20
N SER A 10 -18.00 -7.63 4.11
CA SER A 10 -17.82 -8.51 5.25
C SER A 10 -16.45 -9.17 5.28
N THR A 11 -16.07 -9.64 6.46
CA THR A 11 -14.87 -10.45 6.67
C THR A 11 -15.29 -11.74 7.36
N GLN A 12 -14.80 -12.88 6.88
CA GLN A 12 -14.95 -14.18 7.51
C GLN A 12 -13.57 -14.71 7.88
N SER A 13 -13.32 -14.88 9.18
CA SER A 13 -12.07 -15.45 9.70
C SER A 13 -12.26 -16.94 9.96
N LEU A 14 -11.35 -17.77 9.45
CA LEU A 14 -11.38 -19.23 9.58
C LEU A 14 -10.03 -19.72 10.14
N PRO A 15 -10.00 -20.34 11.34
CA PRO A 15 -8.75 -20.84 11.90
C PRO A 15 -8.19 -21.98 11.06
N LEU A 16 -6.88 -21.96 10.81
CA LEU A 16 -6.18 -23.01 10.11
C LEU A 16 -5.79 -24.11 11.09
N ARG A 17 -6.10 -25.36 10.75
CA ARG A 17 -5.82 -26.53 11.60
C ARG A 17 -4.87 -27.49 10.89
N LEU A 18 -4.25 -28.37 11.66
CA LEU A 18 -3.44 -29.45 11.10
C LEU A 18 -4.29 -30.32 10.18
N LEU A 19 -3.95 -30.35 8.89
CA LEU A 19 -4.56 -31.23 7.90
C LEU A 19 -3.85 -32.58 7.88
N THR A 20 -2.53 -32.54 7.83
CA THR A 20 -1.67 -33.72 7.73
C THR A 20 -0.24 -33.36 8.13
N ARG A 21 0.62 -34.36 8.25
CA ARG A 21 2.07 -34.20 8.30
C ARG A 21 2.65 -34.77 7.01
N GLU A 22 3.55 -34.05 6.35
CA GLU A 22 4.23 -34.56 5.17
C GLU A 22 5.02 -35.82 5.54
N ARG A 23 4.79 -36.91 4.80
CA ARG A 23 5.35 -38.24 5.12
C ARG A 23 6.88 -38.28 5.06
N THR A 24 7.50 -37.42 4.26
CA THR A 24 8.95 -37.37 4.04
C THR A 24 9.66 -36.42 5.00
N SER A 25 9.10 -35.22 5.24
CA SER A 25 9.72 -34.17 6.06
C SER A 25 9.22 -34.13 7.50
N GLY A 26 8.10 -34.79 7.81
CA GLY A 26 7.39 -34.64 9.08
C GLY A 26 6.68 -33.29 9.24
N ALA A 27 6.84 -32.37 8.28
CA ALA A 27 6.37 -30.99 8.38
C ALA A 27 4.83 -30.91 8.47
N ALA A 28 4.35 -30.11 9.43
CA ALA A 28 2.93 -29.85 9.58
C ALA A 28 2.39 -29.06 8.39
N VAL A 29 1.30 -29.55 7.81
CA VAL A 29 0.51 -28.81 6.83
C VAL A 29 -0.74 -28.28 7.53
N LEU A 30 -0.80 -26.97 7.74
CA LEU A 30 -1.98 -26.31 8.29
C LEU A 30 -2.89 -25.87 7.14
N GLY A 31 -4.21 -25.88 7.32
CA GLY A 31 -5.11 -25.46 6.26
C GLY A 31 -6.57 -25.76 6.49
N LEU A 32 -7.32 -25.76 5.37
CA LEU A 32 -8.72 -26.14 5.28
C LEU A 32 -8.88 -27.05 4.06
N THR A 33 -9.61 -28.17 4.22
CA THR A 33 -10.08 -28.98 3.09
C THR A 33 -11.12 -28.22 2.27
N PRO A 34 -11.40 -28.63 1.01
CA PRO A 34 -12.36 -27.94 0.15
C PRO A 34 -13.71 -27.77 0.84
N ARG A 35 -14.20 -26.53 0.93
CA ARG A 35 -15.49 -26.22 1.56
C ARG A 35 -16.14 -24.98 1.01
N THR A 36 -17.47 -24.99 0.99
CA THR A 36 -18.30 -23.80 0.73
C THR A 36 -18.20 -22.82 1.89
N VAL A 37 -18.17 -21.53 1.58
CA VAL A 37 -18.05 -20.41 2.52
C VAL A 37 -18.98 -19.28 2.08
N ARG A 38 -19.06 -18.18 2.85
CA ARG A 38 -19.75 -16.98 2.36
C ARG A 38 -18.99 -16.39 1.19
N ASN A 39 -19.71 -15.69 0.30
CA ASN A 39 -19.09 -15.04 -0.85
C ASN A 39 -17.94 -14.11 -0.43
N PHE A 40 -16.86 -14.14 -1.20
CA PHE A 40 -15.69 -13.29 -1.01
C PHE A 40 -15.06 -12.98 -2.37
N SER A 41 -14.11 -12.04 -2.41
CA SER A 41 -13.34 -11.75 -3.63
C SER A 41 -11.86 -11.50 -3.40
N LEU A 42 -11.48 -11.33 -2.13
CA LEU A 42 -10.12 -11.17 -1.70
C LEU A 42 -9.88 -12.09 -0.50
N LEU A 43 -8.68 -12.62 -0.38
CA LEU A 43 -8.28 -13.43 0.77
C LEU A 43 -6.88 -13.05 1.25
N GLY A 44 -6.56 -13.40 2.48
CA GLY A 44 -5.21 -13.34 3.04
C GLY A 44 -5.10 -14.23 4.27
N VAL A 45 -3.89 -14.40 4.80
CA VAL A 45 -3.66 -15.16 6.04
C VAL A 45 -3.09 -14.22 7.08
N VAL A 46 -3.64 -14.26 8.29
CA VAL A 46 -3.16 -13.49 9.45
C VAL A 46 -2.73 -14.41 10.59
N TRP A 47 -1.91 -13.90 11.50
CA TRP A 47 -1.45 -14.57 12.71
C TRP A 47 -1.27 -13.58 13.87
N ASP A 48 -1.17 -14.09 15.09
CA ASP A 48 -1.32 -13.27 16.30
C ASP A 48 -0.14 -12.31 16.54
N ASP A 49 1.10 -12.79 16.40
CA ASP A 49 2.29 -11.96 16.62
C ASP A 49 2.75 -11.27 15.31
N PRO A 50 2.57 -9.93 15.17
CA PRO A 50 3.02 -9.21 13.98
C PRO A 50 4.54 -9.20 13.78
N ALA A 51 5.34 -9.48 14.82
CA ALA A 51 6.79 -9.59 14.70
C ALA A 51 7.25 -10.97 14.19
N ALA A 52 6.39 -12.00 14.28
CA ALA A 52 6.71 -13.34 13.81
C ALA A 52 6.68 -13.40 12.28
N GLY A 53 7.74 -13.92 11.67
CA GLY A 53 7.79 -14.18 10.23
C GLY A 53 7.09 -15.48 9.85
N LEU A 54 6.32 -15.48 8.76
CA LEU A 54 5.82 -16.71 8.14
C LEU A 54 6.87 -17.23 7.15
N HIS A 55 7.72 -18.15 7.62
CA HIS A 55 8.72 -18.86 6.81
C HIS A 55 8.11 -20.12 6.22
N GLY A 56 7.60 -20.00 5.00
CA GLY A 56 6.81 -21.06 4.40
C GLY A 56 6.10 -20.64 3.12
N ARG A 57 5.35 -21.60 2.57
CA ARG A 57 4.51 -21.39 1.39
C ARG A 57 3.04 -21.46 1.78
N VAL A 58 2.31 -20.41 1.43
CA VAL A 58 0.85 -20.36 1.52
C VAL A 58 0.29 -20.55 0.12
N GLN A 59 -0.57 -21.56 -0.05
CA GLN A 59 -1.23 -21.83 -1.33
C GLN A 59 -2.74 -21.94 -1.15
N VAL A 60 -3.47 -21.38 -2.10
CA VAL A 60 -4.93 -21.37 -2.11
C VAL A 60 -5.47 -21.82 -3.45
N ARG A 61 -6.67 -22.40 -3.46
CA ARG A 61 -7.52 -22.45 -4.64
C ARG A 61 -8.95 -22.08 -4.25
N THR A 62 -9.67 -21.48 -5.17
CA THR A 62 -11.04 -20.99 -4.92
C THR A 62 -11.98 -21.50 -5.99
N ARG A 63 -13.26 -21.62 -5.64
CA ARG A 63 -14.33 -21.87 -6.61
C ARG A 63 -14.98 -20.55 -7.00
N SER A 64 -15.04 -20.29 -8.30
CA SER A 64 -15.74 -19.15 -8.87
C SER A 64 -17.23 -19.23 -8.57
N ALA A 65 -17.79 -18.20 -7.95
CA ALA A 65 -19.22 -18.14 -7.66
C ALA A 65 -20.07 -18.05 -8.94
N GLY A 66 -19.50 -17.53 -10.03
CA GLY A 66 -20.21 -17.39 -11.31
C GLY A 66 -20.19 -18.64 -12.19
N THR A 67 -19.13 -19.47 -12.09
CA THR A 67 -18.96 -20.63 -12.98
C THR A 67 -18.96 -21.98 -12.26
N GLY A 68 -18.88 -21.99 -10.92
CA GLY A 68 -18.73 -23.22 -10.13
C GLY A 68 -17.38 -23.93 -10.31
N THR A 69 -16.44 -23.35 -11.06
CA THR A 69 -15.15 -23.97 -11.39
C THR A 69 -14.09 -23.65 -10.33
N TRP A 70 -13.30 -24.64 -9.95
CA TRP A 70 -12.12 -24.45 -9.10
C TRP A 70 -10.93 -23.90 -9.91
N SER A 71 -10.20 -22.95 -9.33
CA SER A 71 -8.90 -22.56 -9.83
C SER A 71 -7.85 -23.66 -9.62
N GLY A 72 -6.72 -23.55 -10.32
CA GLY A 72 -5.48 -24.18 -9.87
C GLY A 72 -4.99 -23.59 -8.54
N TRP A 73 -3.99 -24.22 -7.93
CA TRP A 73 -3.31 -23.69 -6.75
C TRP A 73 -2.56 -22.39 -7.11
N GLN A 74 -2.69 -21.38 -6.26
CA GLN A 74 -2.06 -20.08 -6.37
C GLN A 74 -1.26 -19.80 -5.10
N ASP A 75 -0.04 -19.30 -5.26
CA ASP A 75 0.77 -18.86 -4.13
C ASP A 75 0.26 -17.50 -3.61
N VAL A 76 0.25 -17.33 -2.29
CA VAL A 76 -0.01 -16.05 -1.61
C VAL A 76 1.32 -15.52 -1.10
N GLU A 77 1.61 -14.24 -1.37
CA GLU A 77 2.88 -13.60 -0.98
C GLU A 77 2.97 -13.47 0.54
N THR A 78 3.99 -14.10 1.14
CA THR A 78 4.16 -14.21 2.59
C THR A 78 5.03 -13.08 3.16
N HIS A 79 5.78 -12.37 2.32
CA HIS A 79 6.60 -11.23 2.74
C HIS A 79 5.79 -9.93 2.71
N ASN A 80 5.09 -9.63 3.81
CA ASN A 80 4.27 -8.42 3.93
C ASN A 80 4.48 -7.66 5.27
N ALA A 81 5.37 -8.15 6.15
CA ALA A 81 5.76 -7.47 7.39
C ALA A 81 6.51 -6.13 7.15
N ASP A 82 6.93 -5.87 5.92
CA ASP A 82 7.54 -4.61 5.45
C ASP A 82 6.53 -3.46 5.34
N HIS A 83 5.25 -3.79 5.14
CA HIS A 83 4.16 -2.84 5.26
C HIS A 83 3.68 -2.85 6.71
N ALA A 84 4.08 -1.86 7.51
CA ALA A 84 3.64 -1.72 8.89
C ALA A 84 3.75 -0.27 9.34
N ALA A 85 3.16 0.03 10.50
CA ALA A 85 3.40 1.29 11.18
C ALA A 85 4.85 1.39 11.69
N ASP A 86 5.36 2.61 11.86
CA ASP A 86 6.69 2.80 12.41
C ASP A 86 6.71 2.41 13.91
N PRO A 87 7.80 1.79 14.41
CA PRO A 87 7.90 1.36 15.80
C PRO A 87 7.66 2.50 16.80
N GLY A 88 6.81 2.25 17.80
CA GLY A 88 6.46 3.20 18.85
C GLY A 88 5.40 4.23 18.46
N THR A 89 4.82 4.15 17.27
CA THR A 89 3.63 4.95 16.91
C THR A 89 2.37 4.38 17.57
N ALA A 90 1.33 5.20 17.73
CA ALA A 90 0.06 4.74 18.31
C ALA A 90 -0.63 3.61 17.51
N GLU A 91 -0.29 3.45 16.23
CA GLU A 91 -0.77 2.34 15.41
C GLU A 91 -0.07 1.03 15.79
N ASP A 92 1.26 1.07 15.88
CA ASP A 92 2.13 -0.04 16.28
C ASP A 92 1.81 -0.53 17.70
N THR A 93 1.66 0.38 18.66
CA THR A 93 1.43 0.04 20.08
C THR A 93 -0.04 -0.22 20.42
N SER A 94 -0.92 -0.33 19.42
CA SER A 94 -2.37 -0.45 19.64
C SER A 94 -2.83 -1.78 20.24
N GLY A 95 -1.95 -2.80 20.27
CA GLY A 95 -2.27 -4.16 20.71
C GLY A 95 -3.25 -4.91 19.79
N ARG A 96 -3.60 -4.33 18.64
CA ARG A 96 -4.58 -4.87 17.68
C ARG A 96 -3.93 -5.35 16.38
N VAL A 97 -2.65 -5.07 16.17
CA VAL A 97 -1.96 -5.38 14.91
C VAL A 97 -1.64 -6.87 14.83
N HIS A 98 -1.87 -7.45 13.65
CA HIS A 98 -1.59 -8.85 13.36
C HIS A 98 -0.55 -8.97 12.26
N GLY A 99 0.22 -10.04 12.29
CA GLY A 99 1.06 -10.42 11.16
C GLY A 99 0.18 -10.93 10.03
N ALA A 100 0.60 -10.72 8.78
CA ALA A 100 -0.23 -11.03 7.64
C ALA A 100 0.56 -11.32 6.37
N THR A 101 -0.01 -12.12 5.47
CA THR A 101 0.40 -12.18 4.07
C THR A 101 -0.10 -10.96 3.31
N ALA A 102 0.44 -10.71 2.11
CA ALA A 102 -0.22 -9.80 1.19
C ALA A 102 -1.58 -10.39 0.79
N PRO A 103 -2.60 -9.55 0.55
CA PRO A 103 -3.91 -10.04 0.14
C PRO A 103 -3.89 -10.50 -1.32
N LEU A 104 -4.65 -11.53 -1.67
CA LEU A 104 -4.83 -12.04 -3.04
C LEU A 104 -6.25 -11.76 -3.55
N TRP A 105 -6.36 -11.10 -4.71
CA TRP A 105 -7.64 -10.96 -5.42
C TRP A 105 -7.95 -12.21 -6.24
N VAL A 106 -9.06 -12.87 -5.91
CA VAL A 106 -9.52 -14.10 -6.57
C VAL A 106 -10.79 -13.90 -7.40
N GLY A 107 -11.41 -12.71 -7.31
CA GLY A 107 -12.73 -12.45 -7.90
C GLY A 107 -13.85 -13.17 -7.14
N PRO A 108 -15.12 -12.97 -7.54
CA PRO A 108 -16.27 -13.54 -6.83
C PRO A 108 -16.14 -15.06 -6.65
N SER A 109 -16.00 -15.50 -5.40
CA SER A 109 -15.75 -16.88 -5.01
C SER A 109 -16.65 -17.30 -3.86
N ASP A 110 -17.04 -18.58 -3.81
CA ASP A 110 -17.97 -19.13 -2.82
C ASP A 110 -17.45 -20.42 -2.13
N ALA A 111 -16.28 -20.90 -2.53
CA ALA A 111 -15.59 -22.01 -1.86
C ALA A 111 -14.07 -21.78 -1.87
N VAL A 112 -13.39 -22.39 -0.90
CA VAL A 112 -11.94 -22.25 -0.73
C VAL A 112 -11.31 -23.56 -0.25
N GLU A 113 -10.06 -23.76 -0.65
CA GLU A 113 -9.11 -24.68 -0.03
C GLU A 113 -7.79 -23.95 0.16
N ILE A 114 -7.15 -24.16 1.31
CA ILE A 114 -5.88 -23.53 1.65
C ILE A 114 -4.95 -24.54 2.31
N ARG A 115 -3.66 -24.42 2.01
CA ARG A 115 -2.58 -25.10 2.71
C ARG A 115 -1.43 -24.15 2.99
N VAL A 116 -0.87 -24.26 4.18
CA VAL A 116 0.31 -23.55 4.66
C VAL A 116 1.33 -24.60 5.05
N ARG A 117 2.51 -24.53 4.44
CA ARG A 117 3.63 -25.42 4.71
C ARG A 117 4.80 -24.60 5.21
N GLY A 118 5.36 -24.99 6.36
CA GLY A 118 6.63 -24.42 6.83
C GLY A 118 7.76 -24.79 5.87
N GLU A 119 8.80 -23.96 5.80
CA GLU A 119 10.04 -24.35 5.15
C GLU A 119 10.72 -25.47 5.97
N SER A 120 11.02 -26.58 5.31
CA SER A 120 11.98 -27.56 5.84
C SER A 120 13.36 -26.93 5.79
N SER A 121 14.09 -26.94 6.92
CA SER A 121 15.50 -26.53 6.96
C SER A 121 16.27 -27.28 5.85
N PRO A 122 17.06 -26.60 5.00
CA PRO A 122 17.91 -27.32 4.07
C PRO A 122 18.88 -28.16 4.89
N GLU A 123 18.94 -29.47 4.59
CA GLU A 123 20.04 -30.31 5.07
C GLU A 123 21.35 -29.58 4.74
N SER A 124 22.16 -29.34 5.77
CA SER A 124 23.52 -28.83 5.61
C SER A 124 24.22 -29.67 4.56
N GLY A 125 24.55 -29.07 3.41
CA GLY A 125 25.40 -29.69 2.41
C GLY A 125 26.77 -29.99 3.02
N ALA A 126 26.93 -31.20 3.53
CA ALA A 126 28.22 -31.73 3.96
C ALA A 126 29.07 -31.92 2.71
N GLY A 127 30.12 -31.10 2.57
CA GLY A 127 31.25 -31.44 1.71
C GLY A 127 31.91 -32.73 2.23
N PRO A 128 32.55 -33.53 1.36
CA PRO A 128 33.13 -34.80 1.78
C PRO A 128 34.40 -34.53 2.61
N GLY A 129 34.40 -34.91 3.89
CA GLY A 129 35.60 -34.83 4.72
C GLY A 129 35.41 -35.23 6.18
N ALA A 130 35.88 -36.46 6.50
CA ALA A 130 36.31 -36.96 7.81
C ALA A 130 35.27 -37.24 8.93
N GLY A 131 35.04 -38.54 9.18
CA GLY A 131 35.41 -39.15 10.47
C GLY A 131 34.42 -39.16 11.63
N ALA A 132 33.70 -40.28 11.75
CA ALA A 132 33.37 -41.04 12.98
C ALA A 132 32.49 -40.46 14.12
N ALA A 133 31.46 -41.27 14.43
CA ALA A 133 30.87 -41.58 15.73
C ALA A 133 29.84 -40.62 16.38
N GLY A 134 28.56 -40.99 16.21
CA GLY A 134 27.67 -41.27 17.33
C GLY A 134 26.89 -40.12 17.99
N ALA A 135 25.72 -39.76 17.44
CA ALA A 135 24.55 -39.35 18.23
C ALA A 135 23.28 -39.45 17.36
N ARG A 136 22.26 -40.20 17.83
CA ARG A 136 20.90 -40.11 17.29
C ARG A 136 20.27 -38.83 17.87
N SER A 137 19.89 -37.87 17.04
CA SER A 137 19.01 -36.78 17.46
C SER A 137 18.39 -36.04 16.27
N GLY A 138 17.05 -35.96 16.26
CA GLY A 138 16.28 -34.90 15.61
C GLY A 138 15.80 -35.19 14.19
N ALA A 139 14.56 -35.65 14.05
CA ALA A 139 13.78 -35.37 12.85
C ALA A 139 13.80 -33.85 12.61
N GLY A 140 14.12 -33.43 11.38
CA GLY A 140 14.30 -32.02 11.04
C GLY A 140 13.02 -31.22 11.25
N ASP A 141 12.90 -30.57 12.40
CA ASP A 141 11.86 -29.58 12.64
C ASP A 141 12.20 -28.35 11.79
N GLY A 142 11.46 -28.19 10.69
CA GLY A 142 11.45 -26.94 9.92
C GLY A 142 11.05 -25.76 10.79
N THR A 143 11.31 -24.54 10.32
CA THR A 143 10.97 -23.31 11.07
C THR A 143 9.49 -23.34 11.45
N PRO A 144 9.14 -23.25 12.75
CA PRO A 144 7.76 -23.39 13.19
C PRO A 144 6.91 -22.24 12.61
N LEU A 145 5.73 -22.60 12.11
CA LEU A 145 4.75 -21.62 11.64
C LEU A 145 4.26 -20.75 12.80
N PRO A 146 3.92 -19.47 12.56
CA PRO A 146 3.41 -18.59 13.61
C PRO A 146 2.08 -19.12 14.19
N SER A 147 1.86 -18.81 15.47
CA SER A 147 0.64 -19.21 16.18
C SER A 147 -0.58 -18.39 15.72
N GLY A 148 -1.77 -18.96 15.90
CA GLY A 148 -3.01 -18.26 15.58
C GLY A 148 -3.26 -18.02 14.09
N LEU A 149 -2.74 -18.87 13.20
CA LEU A 149 -2.97 -18.74 11.76
C LEU A 149 -4.46 -18.83 11.40
N ARG A 150 -4.97 -17.78 10.73
CA ARG A 150 -6.36 -17.69 10.25
C ARG A 150 -6.40 -17.26 8.78
N LEU A 151 -7.26 -17.91 8.00
CA LEU A 151 -7.65 -17.44 6.68
C LEU A 151 -8.71 -16.35 6.83
N GLU A 152 -8.46 -15.22 6.20
CA GLU A 152 -9.34 -14.06 6.15
C GLU A 152 -9.96 -13.98 4.76
N LEU A 153 -11.27 -14.21 4.68
CA LEU A 153 -12.04 -14.09 3.44
C LEU A 153 -12.78 -12.75 3.45
N VAL A 154 -12.53 -11.95 2.43
CA VAL A 154 -13.00 -10.56 2.36
C VAL A 154 -13.98 -10.39 1.20
N ASP A 155 -15.20 -10.00 1.55
CA ASP A 155 -16.17 -9.47 0.62
C ASP A 155 -16.02 -7.93 0.57
N PRO A 156 -15.57 -7.35 -0.56
CA PRO A 156 -15.43 -5.91 -0.73
C PRO A 156 -16.77 -5.17 -0.84
N GLY A 157 -17.89 -5.90 -0.82
CA GLY A 157 -19.23 -5.37 -1.02
C GLY A 157 -19.56 -5.16 -2.50
N ALA A 158 -20.80 -4.76 -2.76
CA ALA A 158 -21.32 -4.51 -4.10
C ALA A 158 -20.37 -3.59 -4.92
N ALA A 159 -20.28 -3.83 -6.22
CA ALA A 159 -19.46 -2.97 -7.08
C ALA A 159 -19.99 -1.54 -7.02
N ALA A 160 -19.14 -0.59 -6.62
CA ALA A 160 -19.46 0.83 -6.75
C ALA A 160 -19.71 1.15 -8.24
N PRO A 161 -20.70 2.00 -8.57
CA PRO A 161 -20.92 2.42 -9.95
C PRO A 161 -19.63 3.00 -10.55
N PRO A 162 -19.33 2.73 -11.84
CA PRO A 162 -18.13 3.26 -12.49
C PRO A 162 -18.13 4.79 -12.43
N PRO A 163 -16.98 5.44 -12.16
CA PRO A 163 -16.89 6.89 -12.25
C PRO A 163 -16.88 7.28 -13.74
N GLY A 164 -17.96 7.91 -14.21
CA GLY A 164 -18.07 8.45 -15.58
C GLY A 164 -19.35 8.11 -16.36
N GLY A 165 -20.33 7.38 -15.78
CA GLY A 165 -21.69 7.39 -16.32
C GLY A 165 -22.36 8.74 -16.03
N ALA A 166 -23.21 9.24 -16.92
CA ALA A 166 -24.04 10.42 -16.65
C ALA A 166 -24.74 10.19 -15.29
N VAL A 167 -24.38 11.03 -14.32
CA VAL A 167 -24.90 10.96 -12.96
C VAL A 167 -26.21 11.73 -12.98
N ASP A 168 -27.29 11.11 -13.45
CA ASP A 168 -28.62 11.73 -13.40
C ASP A 168 -29.21 11.74 -11.99
N GLU A 169 -28.53 11.15 -11.00
CA GLU A 169 -28.85 11.39 -9.59
C GLU A 169 -27.60 11.68 -8.75
N PRO A 170 -27.54 12.83 -8.07
CA PRO A 170 -26.56 13.01 -7.02
C PRO A 170 -26.78 11.91 -5.97
N ARG A 171 -25.72 11.27 -5.48
CA ARG A 171 -25.81 10.45 -4.26
C ARG A 171 -26.12 11.40 -3.09
N THR A 172 -27.40 11.76 -2.91
CA THR A 172 -27.93 12.78 -1.99
C THR A 172 -28.05 12.30 -0.54
N GLY A 173 -27.59 11.09 -0.21
CA GLY A 173 -27.54 10.62 1.17
C GLY A 173 -26.65 11.51 2.05
N ALA A 174 -27.13 11.83 3.26
CA ALA A 174 -26.34 12.53 4.28
C ALA A 174 -25.06 11.72 4.57
N LEU A 175 -23.92 12.39 4.54
CA LEU A 175 -22.63 11.78 4.89
C LEU A 175 -22.58 11.47 6.38
N SER A 176 -21.97 10.33 6.75
CA SER A 176 -21.57 10.09 8.15
C SER A 176 -20.57 11.17 8.60
N ALA A 177 -20.36 11.31 9.91
CA ALA A 177 -19.38 12.25 10.44
C ALA A 177 -17.96 11.92 9.94
N GLU A 178 -17.62 10.62 9.91
CA GLU A 178 -16.35 10.12 9.40
C GLU A 178 -16.19 10.38 7.89
N ALA A 179 -17.25 10.20 7.10
CA ALA A 179 -17.19 10.50 5.66
C ALA A 179 -17.14 12.00 5.37
N THR A 180 -17.84 12.81 6.16
CA THR A 180 -17.74 14.27 6.11
C THR A 180 -16.32 14.72 6.42
N ALA A 181 -15.70 14.20 7.49
CA ALA A 181 -14.32 14.55 7.86
C ALA A 181 -13.31 14.15 6.78
N ALA A 182 -13.43 12.95 6.21
CA ALA A 182 -12.55 12.49 5.13
C ALA A 182 -12.68 13.38 3.88
N SER A 183 -13.91 13.72 3.49
CA SER A 183 -14.14 14.60 2.34
C SER A 183 -13.72 16.05 2.60
N ALA A 184 -13.97 16.59 3.79
CA ALA A 184 -13.61 17.95 4.17
C ALA A 184 -12.08 18.16 4.18
N ALA A 185 -11.30 17.09 4.41
CA ALA A 185 -9.85 17.15 4.28
C ALA A 185 -9.36 17.52 2.86
N ASN A 186 -10.23 17.39 1.85
CA ASN A 186 -9.99 17.78 0.45
C ASN A 186 -10.79 19.03 0.01
N ALA A 187 -11.41 19.78 0.93
CA ALA A 187 -12.32 20.90 0.60
C ALA A 187 -11.70 21.99 -0.28
N GLY A 188 -10.37 22.20 -0.21
CA GLY A 188 -9.66 23.13 -1.07
C GLY A 188 -9.40 22.64 -2.50
N LEU A 189 -9.79 21.40 -2.84
CA LEU A 189 -9.50 20.76 -4.13
C LEU A 189 -10.77 20.27 -4.84
N ALA A 190 -11.80 19.88 -4.07
CA ALA A 190 -13.08 19.43 -4.59
C ALA A 190 -14.22 19.67 -3.57
N PRO A 191 -15.48 19.81 -4.03
CA PRO A 191 -16.63 19.95 -3.15
C PRO A 191 -16.78 18.78 -2.16
N LEU A 192 -17.45 19.04 -1.03
CA LEU A 192 -17.81 18.00 -0.08
C LEU A 192 -18.63 16.91 -0.78
N GLY A 193 -18.21 15.65 -0.61
CA GLY A 193 -18.86 14.51 -1.24
C GLY A 193 -18.50 14.26 -2.70
N ALA A 194 -17.53 14.98 -3.27
CA ALA A 194 -17.08 14.72 -4.64
C ALA A 194 -16.49 13.31 -4.77
N ALA A 195 -16.88 12.59 -5.83
CA ALA A 195 -16.34 11.27 -6.17
C ALA A 195 -14.93 11.35 -6.80
N GLU A 196 -14.56 12.50 -7.35
CA GLU A 196 -13.28 12.70 -8.02
C GLU A 196 -12.81 14.14 -7.78
N ILE A 197 -11.50 14.31 -7.57
CA ILE A 197 -10.83 15.61 -7.62
C ILE A 197 -10.44 15.83 -9.09
N PRO A 198 -10.90 16.92 -9.73
CA PRO A 198 -10.67 17.14 -11.15
C PRO A 198 -9.20 17.42 -11.45
N PRO A 199 -8.70 17.00 -12.63
CA PRO A 199 -7.36 17.33 -13.06
C PRO A 199 -7.23 18.83 -13.32
N LEU A 200 -6.01 19.35 -13.15
CA LEU A 200 -5.67 20.73 -13.50
C LEU A 200 -4.49 20.73 -14.47
N THR A 201 -4.40 21.75 -15.31
CA THR A 201 -3.16 22.05 -16.04
C THR A 201 -2.06 22.47 -15.06
N ARG A 202 -0.81 22.52 -15.53
CA ARG A 202 0.31 23.01 -14.71
C ARG A 202 0.06 24.44 -14.19
N GLU A 203 -0.42 25.31 -15.07
CA GLU A 203 -0.70 26.71 -14.72
C GLU A 203 -1.83 26.85 -13.70
N GLN A 204 -2.92 26.10 -13.89
CA GLN A 204 -4.01 26.05 -12.90
C GLN A 204 -3.52 25.50 -11.55
N THR A 205 -2.73 24.43 -11.56
CA THR A 205 -2.17 23.84 -10.33
C THR A 205 -1.32 24.84 -9.57
N ARG A 206 -0.49 25.61 -10.29
CA ARG A 206 0.37 26.62 -9.70
C ARG A 206 -0.44 27.77 -9.10
N ARG A 207 -1.46 28.26 -9.80
CA ARG A 207 -2.37 29.29 -9.26
C ARG A 207 -3.08 28.80 -8.01
N GLU A 208 -3.60 27.57 -8.01
CA GLU A 208 -4.21 26.95 -6.83
C GLU A 208 -3.20 26.83 -5.67
N PHE A 209 -1.97 26.42 -5.95
CA PHE A 209 -0.91 26.32 -4.93
C PHE A 209 -0.59 27.69 -4.31
N LEU A 210 -0.34 28.71 -5.13
CA LEU A 210 -0.01 30.06 -4.65
C LEU A 210 -1.16 30.69 -3.86
N ALA A 211 -2.41 30.52 -4.31
CA ALA A 211 -3.59 31.00 -3.60
C ALA A 211 -3.73 30.40 -2.20
N ARG A 212 -3.29 29.14 -2.01
CA ARG A 212 -3.31 28.45 -0.72
C ARG A 212 -2.10 28.78 0.15
N SER A 213 -0.91 28.90 -0.45
CA SER A 213 0.30 29.27 0.27
C SER A 213 0.31 30.71 0.77
N GLY A 214 -0.49 31.60 0.17
CA GLY A 214 -0.69 32.98 0.67
C GLY A 214 -1.60 33.08 1.91
N THR A 215 -2.30 32.01 2.27
CA THR A 215 -3.22 31.95 3.43
C THR A 215 -2.69 31.13 4.60
N ASP A 216 -1.64 30.33 4.40
CA ASP A 216 -1.01 29.51 5.43
C ASP A 216 0.24 30.25 6.00
N PRO A 217 0.46 30.26 7.32
CA PRO A 217 1.70 30.81 7.88
C PRO A 217 2.90 30.10 7.25
N ALA A 218 3.93 30.88 6.89
CA ALA A 218 5.12 30.37 6.22
C ALA A 218 5.67 29.15 6.98
N ASP A 219 5.78 28.02 6.28
CA ASP A 219 6.50 26.84 6.79
C ASP A 219 7.91 27.31 7.17
N PRO A 220 8.38 27.09 8.42
CA PRO A 220 9.74 27.47 8.79
C PRO A 220 10.69 26.84 7.78
N ALA A 221 11.54 27.66 7.17
CA ALA A 221 12.53 27.19 6.23
C ALA A 221 13.30 26.03 6.87
N ASP A 222 13.32 24.87 6.21
CA ASP A 222 14.20 23.76 6.59
C ASP A 222 15.63 24.35 6.55
N PRO A 223 16.40 24.34 7.65
CA PRO A 223 17.77 24.82 7.60
C PRO A 223 18.48 24.05 6.49
N ALA A 224 19.17 24.78 5.62
CA ALA A 224 19.87 24.23 4.47
C ALA A 224 20.65 22.96 4.88
N ASP A 225 20.54 21.90 4.08
CA ASP A 225 21.30 20.68 4.27
C ASP A 225 22.79 21.04 4.17
N PRO A 226 23.60 20.94 5.24
CA PRO A 226 24.99 21.41 5.24
C PRO A 226 25.94 20.56 4.38
N ALA A 227 25.38 19.64 3.57
CA ALA A 227 26.11 18.77 2.65
C ALA A 227 26.12 19.27 1.19
N ASP A 228 25.59 20.46 0.91
CA ASP A 228 25.65 21.12 -0.41
C ASP A 228 26.40 22.46 -0.27
N PRO A 229 27.61 22.63 -0.83
CA PRO A 229 28.43 23.83 -0.63
C PRO A 229 27.99 24.95 -1.58
N ALA A 230 26.70 25.29 -1.61
CA ALA A 230 26.21 26.46 -2.33
C ALA A 230 26.33 27.70 -1.45
N ASP A 231 26.75 28.82 -2.06
CA ASP A 231 26.80 30.14 -1.41
C ASP A 231 25.43 30.48 -0.78
N PRO A 232 25.36 30.91 0.49
CA PRO A 232 24.10 31.27 1.16
C PRO A 232 23.25 32.29 0.39
N ALA A 233 23.87 33.20 -0.37
CA ALA A 233 23.16 34.17 -1.19
C ALA A 233 22.52 33.52 -2.44
N ASP A 234 23.24 32.62 -3.12
CA ASP A 234 22.71 31.83 -4.24
C ASP A 234 21.57 30.89 -3.78
N ALA A 235 21.69 30.30 -2.60
CA ALA A 235 20.65 29.44 -2.04
C ALA A 235 19.36 30.22 -1.72
N ALA A 236 19.49 31.45 -1.21
CA ALA A 236 18.36 32.35 -0.95
C ALA A 236 17.69 32.82 -2.25
N GLU A 237 18.47 33.22 -3.26
CA GLU A 237 17.96 33.65 -4.56
C GLU A 237 17.29 32.49 -5.33
N GLN A 238 17.87 31.30 -5.29
CA GLN A 238 17.24 30.09 -5.86
C GLN A 238 15.96 29.70 -5.13
N ALA A 239 15.89 29.88 -3.81
CA ALA A 239 14.67 29.65 -3.03
C ALA A 239 13.58 30.66 -3.37
N GLU A 240 13.95 31.92 -3.61
CA GLU A 240 13.04 32.99 -4.01
C GLU A 240 12.54 32.82 -5.46
N GLN A 241 13.42 32.43 -6.39
CA GLN A 241 13.04 32.06 -7.76
C GLN A 241 12.17 30.79 -7.81
N GLN A 242 12.42 29.79 -6.95
CA GLN A 242 11.55 28.61 -6.81
C GLN A 242 10.19 28.96 -6.20
N ARG A 243 10.12 29.93 -5.27
CA ARG A 243 8.84 30.46 -4.78
C ARG A 243 8.11 31.24 -5.88
N ALA A 244 8.83 32.02 -6.67
CA ALA A 244 8.27 32.80 -7.77
C ALA A 244 7.82 31.93 -8.94
N LYS A 245 8.45 30.77 -9.21
CA LYS A 245 8.08 29.80 -10.26
C LYS A 245 8.22 28.34 -9.77
N PRO A 246 7.26 27.82 -8.98
CA PRO A 246 7.42 26.52 -8.38
C PRO A 246 7.33 25.39 -9.43
N TYR A 247 8.26 24.45 -9.35
CA TYR A 247 8.32 23.25 -10.19
C TYR A 247 7.27 22.22 -9.74
N ILE A 248 6.00 22.52 -10.03
CA ILE A 248 4.85 21.67 -9.69
C ILE A 248 4.27 21.10 -10.97
N GLY A 249 4.07 19.77 -11.01
CA GLY A 249 3.40 19.13 -12.14
C GLY A 249 1.90 19.40 -12.16
N PRO A 250 1.22 19.18 -13.30
CA PRO A 250 -0.24 19.22 -13.37
C PRO A 250 -0.87 18.29 -12.33
N ARG A 251 -1.87 18.76 -11.57
CA ARG A 251 -2.64 17.90 -10.68
C ARG A 251 -3.38 16.84 -11.51
N PRO A 252 -3.14 15.54 -11.27
CA PRO A 252 -3.91 14.51 -11.95
C PRO A 252 -5.35 14.46 -11.42
N ALA A 253 -6.23 13.82 -12.20
CA ALA A 253 -7.51 13.36 -11.68
C ALA A 253 -7.28 12.33 -10.57
N ILE A 254 -7.99 12.45 -9.45
CA ILE A 254 -7.86 11.52 -8.31
C ILE A 254 -9.25 11.08 -7.88
N VAL A 255 -9.52 9.78 -7.97
CA VAL A 255 -10.75 9.18 -7.43
C VAL A 255 -10.68 9.26 -5.91
N THR A 256 -11.62 9.97 -5.29
CA THR A 256 -11.64 10.17 -3.83
C THR A 256 -12.06 8.89 -3.12
N ARG A 257 -11.88 8.87 -1.80
CA ARG A 257 -12.43 7.81 -0.95
C ARG A 257 -13.91 7.54 -1.19
N ARG A 258 -14.71 8.60 -1.33
CA ARG A 258 -16.12 8.47 -1.71
C ARG A 258 -16.31 7.91 -3.12
N GLY A 259 -15.44 8.28 -4.06
CA GLY A 259 -15.48 7.79 -5.45
C GLY A 259 -15.31 6.28 -5.57
N TRP A 260 -14.37 5.69 -4.83
CA TRP A 260 -14.18 4.24 -4.81
C TRP A 260 -15.04 3.50 -3.77
N GLY A 261 -15.85 4.22 -3.00
CA GLY A 261 -16.82 3.65 -2.06
C GLY A 261 -16.20 3.22 -0.73
N ALA A 262 -15.25 3.98 -0.20
CA ALA A 262 -14.69 3.76 1.12
C ALA A 262 -15.78 3.71 2.18
N ASN A 263 -15.70 2.72 3.07
CA ASN A 263 -16.50 2.70 4.29
C ASN A 263 -15.73 3.40 5.40
N GLU A 264 -16.07 4.67 5.65
CA GLU A 264 -15.29 5.53 6.54
C GLU A 264 -15.45 5.18 8.02
N SER A 265 -16.45 4.35 8.37
CA SER A 265 -16.59 3.79 9.72
C SER A 265 -15.54 2.72 10.07
N LEU A 266 -14.80 2.20 9.08
CA LEU A 266 -13.75 1.23 9.31
C LEU A 266 -12.50 1.89 9.92
N ARG A 267 -12.09 3.06 9.39
CA ARG A 267 -10.84 3.70 9.81
C ARG A 267 -10.96 4.32 11.20
N GLU A 268 -9.81 4.59 11.80
CA GLU A 268 -9.75 5.51 12.93
C GLU A 268 -10.12 6.94 12.54
N LYS A 269 -10.69 7.66 13.51
CA LYS A 269 -11.25 9.00 13.29
C LYS A 269 -10.18 10.06 13.03
N ARG A 270 -9.05 10.01 13.75
CA ARG A 270 -8.01 11.05 13.75
C ARG A 270 -7.04 10.86 12.60
N PHE A 271 -6.73 11.97 11.92
CA PHE A 271 -5.65 12.02 10.93
C PHE A 271 -4.31 12.29 11.61
N VAL A 272 -3.24 11.72 11.07
CA VAL A 272 -1.86 11.97 11.50
C VAL A 272 -1.11 12.58 10.33
N TYR A 273 -0.45 13.71 10.58
CA TYR A 273 0.33 14.43 9.60
C TYR A 273 1.80 14.43 10.00
N THR A 274 2.67 14.42 9.01
CA THR A 274 4.12 14.53 9.17
C THR A 274 4.59 15.90 8.70
N GLY A 275 5.90 16.13 8.69
CA GLY A 275 6.46 17.27 7.97
C GLY A 275 6.38 17.10 6.45
N LYS A 276 7.07 18.00 5.74
CA LYS A 276 7.27 18.00 4.29
C LYS A 276 7.48 16.60 3.70
N VAL A 277 6.78 16.28 2.61
CA VAL A 277 7.00 15.03 1.87
C VAL A 277 8.28 15.16 1.03
N LYS A 278 9.33 14.47 1.46
CA LYS A 278 10.66 14.50 0.81
C LYS A 278 10.82 13.38 -0.23
N ALA A 279 10.14 12.25 -0.04
CA ALA A 279 10.20 11.12 -0.97
C ALA A 279 8.84 10.47 -1.22
N ALA A 280 8.71 9.81 -2.37
CA ALA A 280 7.62 8.89 -2.68
C ALA A 280 8.17 7.46 -2.75
N PHE A 281 7.57 6.54 -1.98
CA PHE A 281 7.87 5.11 -2.06
C PHE A 281 6.83 4.42 -2.95
N VAL A 282 7.32 3.80 -4.02
CA VAL A 282 6.49 3.01 -4.94
C VAL A 282 6.47 1.56 -4.49
N HIS A 283 5.24 1.05 -4.38
CA HIS A 283 4.87 -0.28 -3.95
C HIS A 283 4.13 -1.02 -5.06
N HIS A 284 4.04 -2.33 -4.92
CA HIS A 284 2.92 -3.08 -5.48
C HIS A 284 2.03 -3.60 -4.35
N THR A 285 0.82 -4.03 -4.67
CA THR A 285 -0.09 -4.60 -3.66
C THR A 285 0.05 -6.12 -3.53
N ALA A 286 0.77 -6.76 -4.47
CA ALA A 286 0.92 -8.20 -4.59
C ALA A 286 -0.40 -8.99 -4.73
N THR A 287 -1.51 -8.32 -5.08
CA THR A 287 -2.87 -8.90 -5.15
C THR A 287 -3.16 -9.79 -6.34
N GLY A 288 -2.18 -10.09 -7.19
CA GLY A 288 -2.43 -10.67 -8.51
C GLY A 288 -3.01 -9.65 -9.49
N ASN A 289 -3.16 -10.06 -10.75
CA ASN A 289 -3.38 -9.13 -11.86
C ASN A 289 -4.71 -9.34 -12.63
N ASN A 290 -5.55 -10.24 -12.15
CA ASN A 290 -6.72 -10.74 -12.87
C ASN A 290 -7.96 -9.86 -12.72
N TYR A 291 -7.91 -8.79 -11.90
CA TYR A 291 -8.99 -7.81 -11.81
C TYR A 291 -9.15 -7.01 -13.12
N THR A 292 -10.36 -6.62 -13.49
CA THR A 292 -10.61 -5.63 -14.57
C THR A 292 -10.45 -4.21 -14.02
N CYS A 293 -10.19 -3.19 -14.86
CA CYS A 293 -10.06 -1.82 -14.35
C CYS A 293 -11.34 -1.31 -13.68
N ALA A 294 -12.52 -1.78 -14.10
CA ALA A 294 -13.78 -1.50 -13.42
C ALA A 294 -13.87 -2.12 -12.01
N GLN A 295 -13.13 -3.21 -11.76
CA GLN A 295 -13.04 -3.83 -10.44
C GLN A 295 -12.02 -3.14 -9.51
N ALA A 296 -11.21 -2.20 -10.00
CA ALA A 296 -10.18 -1.55 -9.17
C ALA A 296 -10.74 -0.95 -7.86
N PRO A 297 -11.90 -0.24 -7.85
CA PRO A 297 -12.55 0.19 -6.60
C PRO A 297 -12.84 -0.97 -5.64
N SER A 298 -13.31 -2.11 -6.14
CA SER A 298 -13.59 -3.30 -5.31
C SER A 298 -12.31 -3.92 -4.75
N VAL A 299 -11.22 -3.97 -5.54
CA VAL A 299 -9.91 -4.40 -5.03
C VAL A 299 -9.45 -3.48 -3.90
N ILE A 300 -9.57 -2.16 -4.07
CA ILE A 300 -9.20 -1.16 -3.06
C ILE A 300 -10.02 -1.34 -1.78
N ARG A 301 -11.36 -1.51 -1.89
CA ARG A 301 -12.22 -1.79 -0.72
C ARG A 301 -11.83 -3.08 -0.01
N GLY A 302 -11.46 -4.12 -0.76
CA GLY A 302 -10.96 -5.38 -0.21
C GLY A 302 -9.65 -5.21 0.56
N ILE A 303 -8.66 -4.53 -0.02
CA ILE A 303 -7.38 -4.21 0.65
C ILE A 303 -7.62 -3.36 1.90
N TYR A 304 -8.45 -2.32 1.79
CA TYR A 304 -8.77 -1.44 2.91
C TYR A 304 -9.40 -2.22 4.08
N ARG A 305 -10.39 -3.06 3.79
CA ARG A 305 -11.03 -3.91 4.79
C ARG A 305 -10.04 -4.91 5.38
N TYR A 306 -9.17 -5.52 4.58
CA TYR A 306 -8.15 -6.46 5.06
C TYR A 306 -7.18 -5.75 6.02
N HIS A 307 -6.63 -4.60 5.63
CA HIS A 307 -5.73 -3.81 6.50
C HIS A 307 -6.40 -3.46 7.83
N VAL A 308 -7.66 -2.99 7.81
CA VAL A 308 -8.31 -2.54 9.05
C VAL A 308 -8.87 -3.69 9.88
N ARG A 309 -9.70 -4.55 9.29
CA ARG A 309 -10.47 -5.58 10.01
C ARG A 309 -9.67 -6.84 10.29
N SER A 310 -8.76 -7.20 9.40
CA SER A 310 -7.97 -8.42 9.54
C SER A 310 -6.59 -8.14 10.15
N MET A 311 -5.92 -7.07 9.73
CA MET A 311 -4.58 -6.72 10.23
C MET A 311 -4.59 -5.73 11.40
N GLY A 312 -5.74 -5.13 11.71
CA GLY A 312 -5.89 -4.20 12.85
C GLY A 312 -5.32 -2.80 12.63
N TRP A 313 -5.04 -2.41 11.38
CA TRP A 313 -4.49 -1.09 11.06
C TRP A 313 -5.53 0.02 11.19
N ARG A 314 -5.04 1.25 11.28
CA ARG A 314 -5.90 2.42 11.48
C ARG A 314 -6.66 2.81 10.21
N ASP A 315 -6.10 2.50 9.04
CA ASP A 315 -6.66 2.76 7.72
C ASP A 315 -5.90 1.90 6.68
N ILE A 316 -6.18 2.07 5.39
CA ILE A 316 -5.32 1.56 4.33
C ILE A 316 -3.91 2.20 4.43
N GLY A 317 -2.84 1.40 4.48
CA GLY A 317 -1.48 1.90 4.75
C GLY A 317 -0.87 2.80 3.66
N TYR A 318 -1.35 2.74 2.43
CA TYR A 318 -0.84 3.55 1.31
C TYR A 318 -1.56 4.90 1.22
N ASN A 319 -0.86 5.98 0.92
CA ASN A 319 -1.50 7.29 0.68
C ASN A 319 -2.26 7.32 -0.66
N PHE A 320 -1.74 6.61 -1.67
CA PHE A 320 -2.34 6.55 -2.99
C PHE A 320 -2.25 5.14 -3.57
N LEU A 321 -3.17 4.84 -4.48
CA LEU A 321 -3.10 3.65 -5.32
C LEU A 321 -3.18 4.03 -6.79
N VAL A 322 -2.55 3.22 -7.64
CA VAL A 322 -2.59 3.36 -9.10
C VAL A 322 -2.98 2.02 -9.72
N ASP A 323 -4.06 1.98 -10.50
CA ASP A 323 -4.46 0.75 -11.19
C ASP A 323 -3.68 0.52 -12.50
N LYS A 324 -3.84 -0.67 -13.09
CA LYS A 324 -3.20 -1.01 -14.37
C LYS A 324 -3.70 -0.17 -15.56
N CYS A 325 -4.78 0.59 -15.41
CA CYS A 325 -5.27 1.55 -16.39
C CYS A 325 -4.73 2.98 -16.15
N GLY A 326 -3.97 3.19 -15.07
CA GLY A 326 -3.38 4.48 -14.73
C GLY A 326 -4.31 5.44 -14.00
N ARG A 327 -5.47 4.99 -13.51
CA ARG A 327 -6.31 5.79 -12.60
C ARG A 327 -5.64 5.87 -11.25
N ILE A 328 -5.72 7.05 -10.61
CA ILE A 328 -5.15 7.33 -9.31
C ILE A 328 -6.29 7.41 -8.29
N TYR A 329 -6.09 6.76 -7.15
CA TYR A 329 -7.07 6.69 -6.07
C TYR A 329 -6.45 7.25 -4.79
N GLU A 330 -7.23 8.03 -4.05
CA GLU A 330 -6.91 8.41 -2.68
C GLU A 330 -6.94 7.16 -1.78
N GLY A 331 -5.83 6.89 -1.09
CA GLY A 331 -5.73 5.83 -0.10
C GLY A 331 -6.04 6.37 1.29
N ARG A 332 -5.02 6.44 2.16
CA ARG A 332 -5.15 6.85 3.56
C ARG A 332 -5.80 8.22 3.73
N ALA A 333 -6.82 8.30 4.58
CA ALA A 333 -7.62 9.50 4.79
C ALA A 333 -6.81 10.62 5.47
N GLY A 334 -7.16 11.86 5.18
CA GLY A 334 -6.54 13.05 5.77
C GLY A 334 -6.20 14.14 4.76
N GLY A 335 -6.42 13.91 3.46
CA GLY A 335 -6.36 14.90 2.40
C GLY A 335 -5.19 14.70 1.44
N VAL A 336 -5.47 14.62 0.13
CA VAL A 336 -4.48 14.23 -0.89
C VAL A 336 -3.33 15.23 -1.03
N ALA A 337 -3.55 16.51 -0.75
CA ALA A 337 -2.50 17.53 -0.77
C ALA A 337 -1.67 17.56 0.52
N LYS A 338 -2.15 16.99 1.63
CA LYS A 338 -1.50 17.06 2.95
C LYS A 338 -0.46 15.94 3.17
N PRO A 339 0.53 16.12 4.05
CA PRO A 339 1.53 15.09 4.35
C PRO A 339 0.98 14.05 5.34
N VAL A 340 -0.03 13.28 4.93
CA VAL A 340 -0.64 12.23 5.76
C VAL A 340 0.37 11.12 6.03
N MET A 341 0.56 10.74 7.29
CA MET A 341 1.43 9.62 7.68
C MET A 341 0.84 8.30 7.19
N GLY A 342 1.62 7.55 6.42
CA GLY A 342 1.29 6.20 5.94
C GLY A 342 1.63 5.08 6.93
N ALA A 343 1.39 3.84 6.51
CA ALA A 343 1.88 2.61 7.13
C ALA A 343 2.34 1.64 6.01
N HIS A 344 3.12 2.17 5.08
CA HIS A 344 3.49 1.49 3.83
C HIS A 344 4.96 1.10 3.77
N THR A 345 5.83 1.77 4.53
CA THR A 345 7.27 1.53 4.53
C THR A 345 7.77 1.66 5.95
N LEU A 346 7.87 0.53 6.64
CA LEU A 346 8.34 0.47 8.02
C LEU A 346 9.70 1.17 8.13
N GLY A 347 9.76 2.20 8.98
CA GLY A 347 10.93 3.03 9.21
C GLY A 347 11.00 4.30 8.36
N PHE A 348 10.13 4.47 7.37
CA PHE A 348 10.11 5.65 6.51
C PHE A 348 8.69 6.18 6.24
N ASN A 349 7.72 5.88 7.10
CA ASN A 349 6.36 6.44 6.96
C ASN A 349 6.32 7.95 7.21
N SER A 350 7.27 8.49 7.98
CA SER A 350 7.45 9.94 8.16
C SER A 350 8.09 10.64 6.95
N ASN A 351 7.62 11.85 6.62
CA ASN A 351 8.16 12.69 5.54
C ASN A 351 8.17 12.01 4.16
N SER A 352 7.28 11.06 3.93
CA SER A 352 7.16 10.34 2.67
C SER A 352 5.70 10.14 2.27
N THR A 353 5.49 9.66 1.04
CA THR A 353 4.18 9.23 0.58
C THR A 353 4.27 7.86 -0.11
N GLY A 354 3.39 6.95 0.25
CA GLY A 354 3.31 5.61 -0.31
C GLY A 354 2.33 5.54 -1.49
N ILE A 355 2.81 5.00 -2.60
CA ILE A 355 2.03 4.80 -3.83
C ILE A 355 2.03 3.31 -4.17
N ALA A 356 0.89 2.64 -4.02
CA ALA A 356 0.76 1.22 -4.36
C ALA A 356 0.16 1.01 -5.74
N VAL A 357 0.91 0.34 -6.63
CA VAL A 357 0.37 -0.11 -7.91
C VAL A 357 -0.42 -1.41 -7.69
N ILE A 358 -1.70 -1.41 -8.08
CA ILE A 358 -2.59 -2.55 -7.88
C ILE A 358 -2.19 -3.70 -8.83
N GLY A 359 -1.65 -4.78 -8.26
CA GLY A 359 -1.11 -5.91 -8.99
C GLY A 359 0.16 -6.52 -8.37
N SER A 360 0.63 -7.60 -8.98
CA SER A 360 1.92 -8.24 -8.67
C SER A 360 2.90 -8.06 -9.83
N TYR A 361 4.04 -7.43 -9.59
CA TYR A 361 5.00 -7.02 -10.63
C TYR A 361 6.40 -7.63 -10.47
N GLY A 362 6.49 -8.81 -9.84
CA GLY A 362 7.72 -9.59 -9.75
C GLY A 362 8.25 -9.95 -11.14
N SER A 363 7.49 -10.77 -11.88
CA SER A 363 7.79 -11.20 -13.25
C SER A 363 6.96 -10.47 -14.33
N ARG A 364 5.78 -9.95 -13.97
CA ARG A 364 4.87 -9.27 -14.89
C ARG A 364 5.24 -7.80 -15.08
N LYS A 365 5.27 -7.33 -16.33
CA LYS A 365 5.55 -5.92 -16.65
C LYS A 365 4.35 -5.04 -16.26
N PRO A 366 4.56 -3.88 -15.60
CA PRO A 366 3.49 -2.91 -15.43
C PRO A 366 3.09 -2.31 -16.77
N SER A 367 1.83 -1.89 -16.89
CA SER A 367 1.37 -1.16 -18.08
C SER A 367 2.04 0.21 -18.17
N SER A 368 2.13 0.75 -19.39
CA SER A 368 2.62 2.13 -19.59
C SER A 368 1.71 3.14 -18.89
N SER A 369 0.40 2.89 -18.83
CA SER A 369 -0.57 3.73 -18.12
C SER A 369 -0.32 3.77 -16.62
N ALA A 370 -0.01 2.64 -15.97
CA ALA A 370 0.32 2.61 -14.54
C ALA A 370 1.60 3.42 -14.25
N VAL A 371 2.64 3.25 -15.07
CA VAL A 371 3.89 4.02 -14.92
C VAL A 371 3.65 5.52 -15.16
N LYS A 372 2.80 5.89 -16.12
CA LYS A 372 2.37 7.29 -16.33
C LYS A 372 1.56 7.81 -15.15
N GLY A 373 0.70 6.99 -14.54
CA GLY A 373 -0.05 7.33 -13.33
C GLY A 373 0.88 7.68 -12.17
N ILE A 374 1.90 6.85 -11.91
CA ILE A 374 2.96 7.17 -10.93
C ILE A 374 3.63 8.51 -11.28
N ALA A 375 4.03 8.71 -12.54
CA ALA A 375 4.74 9.91 -12.95
C ALA A 375 3.89 11.18 -12.78
N ARG A 376 2.60 11.16 -13.13
CA ARG A 376 1.68 12.29 -12.93
C ARG A 376 1.47 12.60 -11.46
N LEU A 377 1.19 11.57 -10.66
CA LEU A 377 0.98 11.71 -9.23
C LEU A 377 2.22 12.27 -8.52
N THR A 378 3.40 11.70 -8.81
CA THR A 378 4.64 12.13 -8.19
C THR A 378 5.07 13.52 -8.66
N ALA A 379 4.87 13.89 -9.92
CA ALA A 379 5.15 15.25 -10.40
C ALA A 379 4.37 16.31 -9.62
N TRP A 380 3.08 16.06 -9.38
CA TRP A 380 2.22 16.94 -8.60
C TRP A 380 2.55 16.89 -7.11
N LYS A 381 2.44 15.71 -6.48
CA LYS A 381 2.55 15.56 -5.02
C LYS A 381 3.90 16.01 -4.49
N LEU A 382 5.00 15.61 -5.13
CA LEU A 382 6.35 16.05 -4.74
C LEU A 382 6.59 17.52 -5.09
N GLY A 383 5.94 18.01 -6.15
CA GLY A 383 5.99 19.42 -6.56
C GLY A 383 5.39 20.36 -5.51
N LEU A 384 4.29 19.96 -4.85
CA LEU A 384 3.73 20.70 -3.71
C LEU A 384 4.73 20.91 -2.56
N HIS A 385 5.79 20.12 -2.53
CA HIS A 385 6.86 20.18 -1.54
C HIS A 385 8.21 20.59 -2.17
N GLY A 386 8.23 21.09 -3.42
CA GLY A 386 9.45 21.53 -4.09
C GLY A 386 10.48 20.42 -4.38
N MET A 387 10.11 19.14 -4.27
CA MET A 387 11.04 18.04 -4.47
C MET A 387 11.23 17.72 -5.96
N ASN A 388 12.49 17.56 -6.39
CA ASN A 388 12.87 17.17 -7.75
C ASN A 388 12.77 15.64 -7.94
N PRO A 389 11.92 15.11 -8.83
CA PRO A 389 11.76 13.67 -9.06
C PRO A 389 13.04 12.94 -9.48
N LYS A 390 13.97 13.62 -10.17
CA LYS A 390 15.27 13.04 -10.56
C LYS A 390 16.30 13.06 -9.41
N GLY A 391 16.03 13.83 -8.36
CA GLY A 391 16.96 14.11 -7.29
C GLY A 391 17.10 12.99 -6.24
N LYS A 392 17.96 13.26 -5.27
CA LYS A 392 18.14 12.48 -4.05
C LYS A 392 17.65 13.29 -2.85
N THR A 393 17.33 12.63 -1.76
CA THR A 393 17.02 13.27 -0.47
C THR A 393 17.47 12.39 0.69
N TYR A 394 17.52 12.96 1.89
CA TYR A 394 17.77 12.22 3.11
C TYR A 394 16.49 12.03 3.92
N LEU A 395 16.26 10.79 4.36
CA LEU A 395 15.26 10.45 5.36
C LEU A 395 15.93 9.82 6.58
N LYS A 396 15.37 10.07 7.76
CA LYS A 396 15.80 9.43 9.01
C LYS A 396 14.98 8.15 9.20
N SER A 397 15.66 7.00 9.30
CA SER A 397 14.99 5.72 9.56
C SER A 397 14.37 5.69 10.96
N GLY A 398 13.12 5.27 11.06
CA GLY A 398 12.43 4.88 12.29
C GLY A 398 12.87 3.52 12.84
N GLY A 399 13.67 2.77 12.09
CA GLY A 399 14.05 1.38 12.37
C GLY A 399 13.41 0.43 11.37
N GLY A 400 14.05 -0.71 11.12
CA GLY A 400 13.61 -1.72 10.16
C GLY A 400 14.73 -2.73 9.92
N ASN A 401 14.51 -3.69 9.02
CA ASN A 401 15.47 -4.78 8.77
C ASN A 401 16.65 -4.38 7.86
N LEU A 402 16.56 -3.25 7.17
CA LEU A 402 17.63 -2.75 6.29
C LEU A 402 18.43 -1.61 6.93
N TYR A 403 17.75 -0.73 7.69
CA TYR A 403 18.37 0.43 8.32
C TYR A 403 17.95 0.58 9.77
N ARG A 404 18.93 0.59 10.68
CA ARG A 404 18.73 0.86 12.10
C ARG A 404 18.05 2.22 12.35
N LYS A 405 17.32 2.32 13.45
CA LYS A 405 16.67 3.55 13.91
C LYS A 405 17.68 4.70 14.01
N GLY A 406 17.29 5.88 13.58
CA GLY A 406 18.09 7.10 13.59
C GLY A 406 19.07 7.25 12.42
N LYS A 407 19.31 6.22 11.60
CA LYS A 407 20.19 6.32 10.43
C LYS A 407 19.61 7.32 9.42
N LYS A 408 20.39 8.34 9.04
CA LYS A 408 20.11 9.18 7.86
C LYS A 408 20.48 8.39 6.60
N VAL A 409 19.51 8.16 5.71
CA VAL A 409 19.65 7.36 4.50
C VAL A 409 19.44 8.23 3.26
N ARG A 410 20.38 8.17 2.32
CA ARG A 410 20.31 8.89 1.04
C ARG A 410 19.50 8.07 0.03
N LEU A 411 18.30 8.55 -0.32
CA LEU A 411 17.35 7.85 -1.18
C LEU A 411 17.08 8.64 -2.45
N ASN A 412 16.54 7.98 -3.49
CA ASN A 412 15.94 8.71 -4.60
C ASN A 412 14.66 9.39 -4.12
N VAL A 413 14.36 10.58 -4.61
CA VAL A 413 13.08 11.25 -4.30
C VAL A 413 11.89 10.37 -4.72
N ILE A 414 12.01 9.59 -5.79
CA ILE A 414 11.10 8.47 -6.08
C ILE A 414 11.87 7.17 -5.91
N SER A 415 11.58 6.44 -4.84
CA SER A 415 12.23 5.18 -4.46
C SER A 415 11.25 4.01 -4.54
N GLY A 416 11.76 2.79 -4.73
CA GLY A 416 10.97 1.58 -4.53
C GLY A 416 10.96 1.18 -3.07
N HIS A 417 9.98 0.37 -2.64
CA HIS A 417 9.95 -0.12 -1.26
C HIS A 417 11.27 -0.76 -0.83
N ARG A 418 11.84 -1.62 -1.70
CA ARG A 418 13.14 -2.28 -1.48
C ARG A 418 14.32 -1.35 -1.20
N ASP A 419 14.22 -0.06 -1.51
CA ASP A 419 15.29 0.91 -1.23
C ASP A 419 15.28 1.35 0.24
N GLY A 420 14.14 1.20 0.94
CA GLY A 420 13.97 1.56 2.36
C GLY A 420 13.87 0.36 3.31
N PHE A 421 13.49 -0.81 2.78
CA PHE A 421 13.29 -2.03 3.57
C PHE A 421 13.77 -3.26 2.76
N ASN A 422 14.24 -4.32 3.40
CA ASN A 422 14.62 -5.55 2.69
C ASN A 422 13.36 -6.34 2.31
N THR A 423 12.88 -6.13 1.09
CA THR A 423 11.63 -6.69 0.53
C THR A 423 11.74 -6.87 -0.99
N ALA A 424 10.93 -7.78 -1.55
CA ALA A 424 10.77 -7.91 -2.99
C ALA A 424 9.92 -6.78 -3.60
N CYS A 425 9.11 -6.06 -2.80
CA CYS A 425 8.28 -4.95 -3.24
C CYS A 425 9.13 -3.81 -3.85
N PRO A 426 8.75 -3.16 -4.97
CA PRO A 426 7.50 -3.24 -5.74
C PRO A 426 7.49 -4.33 -6.83
N GLY A 427 8.34 -5.35 -6.72
CA GLY A 427 8.56 -6.36 -7.74
C GLY A 427 9.58 -5.92 -8.80
N GLY A 428 10.33 -6.88 -9.33
CA GLY A 428 11.48 -6.62 -10.18
C GLY A 428 11.16 -5.87 -11.48
N LYS A 429 10.00 -6.12 -12.11
CA LYS A 429 9.64 -5.42 -13.36
C LYS A 429 9.17 -3.98 -13.14
N LEU A 430 8.44 -3.71 -12.05
CA LEU A 430 8.02 -2.34 -11.72
C LEU A 430 9.19 -1.50 -11.21
N TYR A 431 10.06 -2.08 -10.38
CA TYR A 431 11.27 -1.40 -9.91
C TYR A 431 12.16 -0.91 -11.06
N LYS A 432 12.36 -1.73 -12.09
CA LYS A 432 13.10 -1.36 -13.31
C LYS A 432 12.49 -0.17 -14.08
N LYS A 433 11.22 0.20 -13.82
CA LYS A 433 10.54 1.34 -14.47
C LYS A 433 10.63 2.64 -13.66
N LEU A 434 11.18 2.63 -12.44
CA LEU A 434 11.24 3.84 -11.61
C LEU A 434 12.14 4.93 -12.21
N GLY A 435 13.18 4.57 -12.96
CA GLY A 435 13.97 5.55 -13.73
C GLY A 435 13.12 6.31 -14.74
N SER A 436 12.29 5.61 -15.52
CA SER A 436 11.37 6.24 -16.47
C SER A 436 10.30 7.10 -15.79
N ALA A 437 9.81 6.67 -14.62
CA ALA A 437 8.87 7.45 -13.82
C ALA A 437 9.51 8.76 -13.34
N ARG A 438 10.75 8.72 -12.82
CA ARG A 438 11.52 9.91 -12.40
C ARG A 438 11.69 10.92 -13.53
N SER A 439 12.18 10.48 -14.68
CA SER A 439 12.39 11.37 -15.82
C SER A 439 11.08 11.96 -16.34
N THR A 440 10.01 11.17 -16.37
CA THR A 440 8.69 11.65 -16.83
C THR A 440 8.07 12.64 -15.84
N ALA A 441 8.16 12.36 -14.53
CA ALA A 441 7.66 13.24 -13.50
C ALA A 441 8.39 14.60 -13.48
N ALA A 442 9.72 14.59 -13.67
CA ALA A 442 10.50 15.83 -13.78
C ALA A 442 10.08 16.66 -14.99
N ARG A 443 9.85 16.04 -16.15
CA ARG A 443 9.31 16.75 -17.33
C ARG A 443 7.94 17.37 -17.05
N TYR A 444 7.06 16.65 -16.35
CA TYR A 444 5.76 17.21 -15.94
C TYR A 444 5.90 18.40 -14.99
N GLN A 445 6.90 18.40 -14.11
CA GLN A 445 7.23 19.58 -13.30
C GLN A 445 7.85 20.73 -14.10
N GLY A 446 8.32 20.49 -15.34
CA GLY A 446 9.03 21.48 -16.15
C GLY A 446 10.55 21.53 -15.92
N ARG A 447 11.17 20.40 -15.56
CA ARG A 447 12.62 20.22 -15.30
C ARG A 447 13.32 19.29 -16.29
#